data_AF-A0A151F9R5-F1
#
_entry.id   AF-A0A151F9R5-F1
#
_cell.length_a   1.000
_cell.length_b   1.000
_cell.length_c   1.000
_cell.angle_alpha   90.00
_cell.angle_beta   90.00
_cell.angle_gamma   90.00
#
_symmetry.space_group_name_H-M   'P 1'
#
loop_
_entity.id
_entity.type
_entity.pdbx_description
1 polymer ?
#
loop_
_entity_poly.entity_id
_entity_poly.type
_entity_poly.pdbx_seq_one_letter_code
_entity_poly.pdbx_strand_id
1 'polypeptide(L)'
;MQKISNDELLELHQQGLTDREIAERLRVTQAAVNYRRQKLGLKNNYERNTFSDNQLRKLYNQGLNDREISEALRVTQAAVNYRRGRLGLPSNYIREKSFLILYRKGLSAEEIAQKLDAPLHVVLHMIDKCAVVSEKVAAEAEI
;
A
#
# COMPACT_ATOMS: atom_id res chain seq x y z
N MET A 1 18.32 -27.05 20.19
CA MET A 1 17.18 -26.77 19.30
C MET A 1 15.94 -26.72 20.17
N GLN A 2 15.31 -25.55 20.35
CA GLN A 2 14.11 -25.41 21.18
C GLN A 2 12.95 -26.16 20.51
N LYS A 3 12.29 -27.05 21.26
CA LYS A 3 11.21 -27.89 20.75
C LYS A 3 9.91 -27.09 20.83
N ILE A 4 9.27 -26.85 19.69
CA ILE A 4 7.97 -26.17 19.63
C ILE A 4 6.94 -27.09 20.33
N SER A 5 6.31 -26.60 21.40
CA SER A 5 5.16 -27.27 22.02
C SER A 5 3.94 -27.16 21.10
N ASN A 6 3.18 -28.24 20.97
CA ASN A 6 1.94 -28.20 20.17
C ASN A 6 0.90 -27.27 20.80
N ASP A 7 0.83 -27.22 22.14
CA ASP A 7 -0.15 -26.41 22.86
C ASP A 7 0.15 -24.91 22.70
N GLU A 8 1.43 -24.51 22.85
CA GLU A 8 1.86 -23.12 22.65
C GLU A 8 1.61 -22.67 21.20
N LEU A 9 1.89 -23.54 20.21
CA LEU A 9 1.61 -23.22 18.82
C LEU A 9 0.10 -23.05 18.59
N LEU A 10 -0.72 -23.94 19.15
CA LEU A 10 -2.17 -23.89 18.99
C LEU A 10 -2.76 -22.62 19.61
N GLU A 11 -2.31 -22.22 20.79
CA GLU A 11 -2.76 -21.00 21.47
C GLU A 11 -2.44 -19.76 20.63
N LEU A 12 -1.19 -19.62 20.17
CA LEU A 12 -0.78 -18.49 19.33
C LEU A 12 -1.48 -18.50 17.96
N HIS A 13 -1.74 -19.69 17.40
CA HIS A 13 -2.49 -19.83 16.16
C HIS A 13 -3.97 -19.41 16.32
N GLN A 14 -4.61 -19.77 17.44
CA GLN A 14 -5.99 -19.36 17.75
C GLN A 14 -6.13 -17.85 17.96
N GLN A 15 -5.08 -17.17 18.39
CA GLN A 15 -5.01 -15.71 18.45
C GLN A 15 -4.91 -15.05 17.06
N GLY A 16 -4.85 -15.84 15.98
CA GLY A 16 -4.80 -15.34 14.60
C GLY A 16 -3.40 -15.01 14.10
N LEU A 17 -2.35 -15.29 14.87
CA LEU A 17 -0.98 -14.97 14.48
C LEU A 17 -0.55 -15.80 13.25
N THR A 18 0.22 -15.17 12.38
CA THR A 18 0.87 -15.81 11.23
C THR A 18 2.07 -16.65 11.65
N ASP A 19 2.49 -17.58 10.79
CA ASP A 19 3.70 -18.41 11.04
C ASP A 19 4.95 -17.56 11.35
N ARG A 20 5.02 -16.32 10.82
CA ARG A 20 6.13 -15.39 11.08
C ARG A 20 6.08 -14.83 12.51
N GLU A 21 4.92 -14.34 12.93
CA GLU A 21 4.72 -13.76 14.26
C GLU A 21 4.89 -14.83 15.36
N ILE A 22 4.38 -16.04 15.12
CA ILE A 22 4.59 -17.19 16.02
C ILE A 22 6.09 -17.51 16.13
N ALA A 23 6.81 -17.52 14.99
CA ALA A 23 8.24 -17.80 14.98
C ALA A 23 9.05 -16.76 15.77
N GLU A 24 8.72 -15.47 15.62
CA GLU A 24 9.32 -14.39 16.39
C GLU A 24 9.04 -14.54 17.89
N ARG A 25 7.81 -14.88 18.27
CA ARG A 25 7.40 -15.03 19.68
C ARG A 25 8.04 -16.25 20.36
N LEU A 26 8.16 -17.36 19.64
CA LEU A 26 8.77 -18.60 20.12
C LEU A 26 10.29 -18.66 19.90
N ARG A 27 10.89 -17.64 19.26
CA ARG A 27 12.32 -17.57 18.91
C ARG A 27 12.80 -18.78 18.10
N VAL A 28 11.99 -19.20 17.12
CA VAL A 28 12.28 -20.30 16.20
C VAL A 28 12.22 -19.82 14.75
N THR A 29 12.51 -20.68 13.79
CA THR A 29 12.36 -20.34 12.37
C THR A 29 10.90 -20.44 11.92
N GLN A 30 10.50 -19.58 10.98
CA GLN A 30 9.19 -19.66 10.33
C GLN A 30 8.95 -21.05 9.70
N ALA A 31 9.99 -21.66 9.12
CA ALA A 31 9.92 -22.99 8.54
C ALA A 31 9.56 -24.08 9.58
N ALA A 32 10.09 -23.97 10.80
CA ALA A 32 9.77 -24.91 11.88
C ALA A 32 8.30 -24.78 12.33
N VAL A 33 7.79 -23.55 12.46
CA VAL A 33 6.37 -23.30 12.75
C VAL A 33 5.49 -23.82 11.63
N ASN A 34 5.82 -23.52 10.37
CA ASN A 34 5.07 -23.95 9.20
C ASN A 34 4.94 -25.49 9.14
N TYR A 35 6.07 -26.19 9.34
CA TYR A 35 6.11 -27.64 9.38
C TYR A 35 5.20 -28.20 10.48
N ARG A 36 5.29 -27.65 11.70
CA ARG A 36 4.47 -28.09 12.84
C ARG A 36 2.98 -27.81 12.63
N ARG A 37 2.63 -26.60 12.19
CA ARG A 37 1.26 -26.20 11.84
C ARG A 37 0.65 -27.16 10.81
N GLN A 38 1.39 -27.50 9.75
CA GLN A 38 0.95 -28.46 8.74
C GLN A 38 0.76 -29.88 9.31
N LYS A 39 1.66 -30.35 10.18
CA LYS A 39 1.51 -31.65 10.87
C LYS A 39 0.28 -31.71 11.77
N LEU A 40 -0.16 -30.58 12.31
CA LEU A 40 -1.37 -30.45 13.11
C LEU A 40 -2.64 -30.21 12.26
N GLY A 41 -2.51 -30.13 10.93
CA GLY A 41 -3.65 -29.91 10.02
C GLY A 41 -4.26 -28.51 10.08
N LEU A 42 -3.57 -27.54 10.71
CA LEU A 42 -4.07 -26.17 10.87
C LEU A 42 -3.90 -25.38 9.57
N LYS A 43 -4.89 -24.55 9.22
CA LYS A 43 -4.77 -23.61 8.09
C LYS A 43 -3.79 -22.49 8.41
N ASN A 44 -3.17 -21.91 7.39
CA ASN A 44 -2.33 -20.73 7.57
C ASN A 44 -3.23 -19.51 7.87
N ASN A 45 -2.89 -18.74 8.89
CA ASN A 45 -3.58 -17.49 9.21
C ASN A 45 -3.15 -16.32 8.32
N TYR A 46 -2.07 -16.49 7.54
CA TYR A 46 -1.69 -15.50 6.54
C TYR A 46 -2.68 -15.49 5.38
N GLU A 47 -3.42 -14.40 5.27
CA GLU A 47 -4.23 -14.08 4.10
C GLU A 47 -3.40 -13.28 3.09
N ARG A 48 -3.35 -13.79 1.85
CA ARG A 48 -2.74 -13.04 0.77
C ARG A 48 -3.72 -11.95 0.33
N ASN A 49 -3.44 -10.70 0.63
CA ASN A 49 -4.16 -9.58 0.04
C ASN A 49 -3.96 -9.61 -1.48
N THR A 50 -5.05 -9.70 -2.21
CA THR A 50 -5.07 -9.63 -3.68
C THR A 50 -6.04 -8.54 -4.11
N PHE A 51 -5.84 -8.03 -5.31
CA PHE A 51 -6.73 -7.04 -5.92
C PHE A 51 -6.97 -7.40 -7.37
N SER A 52 -8.14 -7.02 -7.88
CA SER A 52 -8.52 -7.15 -9.28
C SER A 52 -7.95 -6.01 -10.13
N ASP A 53 -7.79 -6.25 -11.42
CA ASP A 53 -7.38 -5.22 -12.38
C ASP A 53 -8.37 -4.04 -12.40
N ASN A 54 -9.66 -4.29 -12.15
CA ASN A 54 -10.68 -3.24 -12.04
C ASN A 54 -10.47 -2.34 -10.82
N GLN A 55 -10.10 -2.89 -9.66
CA GLN A 55 -9.76 -2.09 -8.47
C GLN A 55 -8.54 -1.21 -8.75
N LEU A 56 -7.50 -1.75 -9.39
CA LEU A 56 -6.33 -0.96 -9.78
C LEU A 56 -6.71 0.14 -10.77
N ARG A 57 -7.46 -0.18 -11.84
CA ARG A 57 -7.89 0.81 -12.85
C ARG A 57 -8.72 1.93 -12.26
N LYS A 58 -9.61 1.61 -11.31
CA LYS A 58 -10.43 2.62 -10.63
C LYS A 58 -9.56 3.64 -9.88
N LEU A 59 -8.63 3.16 -9.04
CA LEU A 59 -7.73 4.03 -8.27
C LEU A 59 -6.74 4.78 -9.18
N TYR A 60 -6.25 4.10 -10.23
CA TYR A 60 -5.37 4.70 -11.22
C TYR A 60 -6.02 5.89 -11.94
N ASN A 61 -7.27 5.72 -12.41
CA ASN A 61 -8.01 6.78 -13.10
C ASN A 61 -8.38 7.96 -12.19
N GLN A 62 -8.35 7.77 -10.87
CA GLN A 62 -8.47 8.85 -9.90
C GLN A 62 -7.17 9.66 -9.73
N GLY A 63 -6.08 9.28 -10.41
CA GLY A 63 -4.81 10.02 -10.39
C GLY A 63 -3.83 9.54 -9.32
N LEU A 64 -4.19 8.51 -8.54
CA LEU A 64 -3.32 7.97 -7.49
C LEU A 64 -2.05 7.37 -8.09
N ASN A 65 -0.93 7.55 -7.39
CA ASN A 65 0.33 6.92 -7.73
C ASN A 65 0.46 5.50 -7.11
N ASP A 66 1.47 4.73 -7.52
CA ASP A 66 1.67 3.35 -7.08
C ASP A 66 1.72 3.20 -5.54
N ARG A 67 2.23 4.21 -4.82
CA ARG A 67 2.29 4.20 -3.35
C ARG A 67 0.88 4.36 -2.75
N GLU A 68 0.13 5.37 -3.20
CA GLU A 68 -1.22 5.64 -2.72
C GLU A 68 -2.18 4.47 -3.03
N ILE A 69 -2.05 3.88 -4.22
CA ILE A 69 -2.81 2.67 -4.59
C ILE A 69 -2.44 1.50 -3.67
N SER A 70 -1.16 1.34 -3.33
CA SER A 70 -0.71 0.24 -2.47
C SER A 70 -1.23 0.37 -1.04
N GLU A 71 -1.28 1.59 -0.51
CA GLU A 71 -1.85 1.91 0.79
C GLU A 71 -3.37 1.64 0.79
N ALA A 72 -4.08 2.07 -0.26
CA ALA A 72 -5.52 1.85 -0.42
C ALA A 72 -5.90 0.37 -0.55
N LEU A 73 -5.09 -0.43 -1.25
CA LEU A 73 -5.34 -1.86 -1.48
C LEU A 73 -4.68 -2.77 -0.43
N ARG A 74 -3.94 -2.21 0.54
CA ARG A 74 -3.19 -2.94 1.57
C ARG A 74 -2.27 -4.02 0.97
N VAL A 75 -1.56 -3.66 -0.10
CA VAL A 75 -0.57 -4.50 -0.78
C VAL A 75 0.76 -3.77 -0.88
N THR A 76 1.80 -4.44 -1.38
CA THR A 76 3.09 -3.78 -1.59
C THR A 76 3.06 -2.88 -2.83
N GLN A 77 3.80 -1.77 -2.79
CA GLN A 77 3.99 -0.90 -3.96
C GLN A 77 4.55 -1.66 -5.17
N ALA A 78 5.45 -2.63 -4.95
CA ALA A 78 6.00 -3.48 -6.00
C ALA A 78 4.91 -4.33 -6.70
N ALA A 79 3.91 -4.83 -5.96
CA ALA A 79 2.80 -5.59 -6.54
C ALA A 79 1.92 -4.69 -7.44
N VAL A 80 1.65 -3.45 -7.01
CA VAL A 80 0.93 -2.46 -7.82
C VAL A 80 1.73 -2.10 -9.07
N ASN A 81 3.02 -1.78 -8.93
CA ASN A 81 3.91 -1.43 -10.04
C ASN A 81 3.97 -2.54 -11.09
N TYR A 82 4.15 -3.79 -10.66
CA TYR A 82 4.15 -4.95 -11.53
C TYR A 82 2.81 -5.12 -12.27
N ARG A 83 1.69 -5.04 -11.56
CA ARG A 83 0.35 -5.18 -12.16
C ARG A 83 0.01 -4.02 -13.11
N ARG A 84 0.34 -2.78 -12.74
CA ARG A 84 0.18 -1.58 -13.59
C ARG A 84 0.95 -1.73 -14.89
N GLY A 85 2.23 -2.14 -14.83
CA GLY A 85 3.07 -2.38 -16.00
C GLY A 85 2.51 -3.48 -16.91
N ARG A 86 2.02 -4.58 -16.32
CA ARG A 86 1.33 -5.66 -17.04
C ARG A 86 0.06 -5.20 -17.78
N LEU A 87 -0.60 -4.14 -17.30
CA LEU A 87 -1.78 -3.55 -17.92
C LEU A 87 -1.46 -2.44 -18.92
N GLY A 88 -0.17 -2.13 -19.14
CA GLY A 88 0.27 -1.09 -20.07
C GLY A 88 0.00 0.35 -19.60
N LEU A 89 -0.26 0.55 -18.31
CA LEU A 89 -0.57 1.87 -17.76
C LEU A 89 0.72 2.61 -17.38
N PRO A 90 0.96 3.86 -17.85
CA PRO A 90 2.13 4.65 -17.45
C PRO A 90 2.08 5.02 -15.96
N SER A 91 3.21 5.43 -15.38
CA SER A 91 3.24 5.82 -13.96
C SER A 91 2.56 7.16 -13.73
N ASN A 92 1.71 7.25 -12.72
CA ASN A 92 1.15 8.52 -12.23
C ASN A 92 2.10 9.26 -11.28
N TYR A 93 3.38 8.86 -11.20
CA TYR A 93 4.34 9.52 -10.32
C TYR A 93 4.72 10.90 -10.87
N ILE A 94 4.35 11.94 -10.13
CA ILE A 94 4.83 13.30 -10.33
C ILE A 94 5.77 13.67 -9.18
N ARG A 95 6.90 14.29 -9.52
CA ARG A 95 7.80 14.83 -8.50
C ARG A 95 7.13 16.02 -7.80
N GLU A 96 6.79 15.84 -6.54
CA GLU A 96 6.05 16.82 -5.72
C GLU A 96 6.66 18.22 -5.75
N LYS A 97 7.99 18.33 -5.65
CA LYS A 97 8.70 19.63 -5.75
C LYS A 97 8.40 20.36 -7.06
N SER A 98 8.41 19.65 -8.18
CA SER A 98 8.16 20.24 -9.51
C SER A 98 6.72 20.72 -9.63
N PHE A 99 5.77 19.93 -9.14
CA PHE A 99 4.36 20.31 -9.07
C PHE A 99 4.15 21.57 -8.22
N LEU A 100 4.66 21.58 -6.98
CA LEU A 100 4.47 22.70 -6.04
C LEU A 100 5.04 24.02 -6.57
N ILE A 101 6.16 23.99 -7.31
CA ILE A 101 6.72 25.19 -7.93
C ILE A 101 5.75 25.79 -8.95
N LEU A 102 5.10 24.97 -9.77
CA LEU A 102 4.15 25.44 -10.78
C LEU A 102 2.82 25.86 -10.14
N TYR A 103 2.34 25.08 -9.17
CA TYR A 103 1.12 25.40 -8.43
C TYR A 103 1.22 26.73 -7.69
N ARG A 104 2.33 27.00 -6.98
CA ARG A 104 2.56 28.27 -6.27
C ARG A 104 2.74 29.48 -7.19
N LYS A 105 3.06 29.25 -8.46
CA LYS A 105 3.09 30.31 -9.48
C LYS A 105 1.68 30.67 -9.98
N GLY A 106 0.63 29.99 -9.51
CA GLY A 106 -0.75 30.26 -9.87
C GLY A 106 -1.16 29.69 -11.24
N LEU A 107 -0.41 28.71 -11.76
CA LEU A 107 -0.75 28.05 -13.02
C LEU A 107 -1.99 27.17 -12.88
N SER A 108 -2.76 27.05 -13.96
CA SER A 108 -3.91 26.17 -14.03
C SER A 108 -3.51 24.68 -14.06
N ALA A 109 -4.45 23.79 -13.77
CA ALA A 109 -4.21 22.35 -13.82
C ALA A 109 -3.75 21.89 -15.21
N GLU A 110 -4.30 22.47 -16.27
CA GLU A 110 -3.96 22.21 -17.67
C GLU A 110 -2.53 22.67 -17.99
N GLU A 111 -2.15 23.87 -17.55
CA GLU A 111 -0.79 24.40 -17.75
C GLU A 111 0.25 23.56 -17.02
N ILE A 112 -0.07 23.12 -15.79
CA ILE A 112 0.78 22.23 -15.00
C ILE A 112 0.91 20.88 -15.69
N ALA A 113 -0.20 20.29 -16.15
CA ALA A 113 -0.22 19.01 -16.87
C ALA A 113 0.66 19.07 -18.12
N GLN A 114 0.52 20.13 -18.93
CA GLN A 114 1.34 20.33 -20.12
C GLN A 114 2.83 20.50 -19.78
N LYS A 115 3.17 21.29 -18.75
CA LYS A 115 4.58 21.51 -18.36
C LYS A 115 5.26 20.30 -17.75
N LEU A 116 4.50 19.42 -17.12
CA LEU A 116 5.02 18.20 -16.50
C LEU A 116 4.90 16.97 -17.40
N ASP A 117 4.35 17.11 -18.60
CA ASP A 117 3.99 16.00 -19.50
C ASP A 117 3.20 14.91 -18.75
N ALA A 118 2.21 15.35 -17.97
CA ALA A 118 1.44 14.51 -17.08
C ALA A 118 -0.05 14.54 -17.46
N PRO A 119 -0.80 13.44 -17.26
CA PRO A 119 -2.24 13.45 -17.47
C PRO A 119 -2.95 14.42 -16.52
N LEU A 120 -3.94 15.14 -17.03
CA LEU A 120 -4.71 16.14 -16.26
C LEU A 120 -5.29 15.58 -14.96
N HIS A 121 -5.82 14.35 -14.99
CA HIS A 121 -6.41 13.71 -13.81
C HIS A 121 -5.40 13.47 -12.67
N VAL A 122 -4.11 13.29 -12.98
CA VAL A 122 -3.04 13.17 -11.97
C VAL A 122 -2.76 14.52 -11.33
N VAL A 123 -2.75 15.60 -12.13
CA VAL A 123 -2.57 16.96 -11.63
C VAL A 123 -3.74 17.40 -10.75
N LEU A 124 -4.97 17.09 -11.16
CA LEU A 124 -6.17 17.36 -10.37
C LEU A 124 -6.11 16.66 -9.00
N HIS A 125 -5.70 15.39 -8.96
CA HIS A 125 -5.45 14.66 -7.71
C HIS A 125 -4.39 15.33 -6.83
N MET A 126 -3.30 15.82 -7.42
CA MET A 126 -2.25 16.54 -6.68
C MET A 126 -2.76 17.87 -6.08
N ILE A 127 -3.64 18.59 -6.78
CA ILE A 127 -4.27 19.81 -6.28
C ILE A 127 -5.21 19.50 -5.12
N ASP A 128 -6.09 18.50 -5.28
CA ASP A 128 -7.01 18.04 -4.23
C ASP A 128 -6.25 17.62 -2.96
N LYS A 129 -5.18 16.85 -3.13
CA LYS A 129 -4.28 16.46 -2.05
C LYS A 129 -3.68 17.66 -1.32
N CYS A 130 -3.27 18.71 -2.03
CA CYS A 130 -2.76 19.93 -1.39
C CYS A 130 -3.86 20.67 -0.60
N ALA A 131 -5.08 20.75 -1.14
CA ALA A 131 -6.21 21.38 -0.44
C ALA A 131 -6.55 20.66 0.87
N VAL A 132 -6.66 19.33 0.84
CA VAL A 132 -6.95 18.50 2.04
C VAL A 132 -5.86 18.63 3.11
N VAL A 133 -4.59 18.73 2.71
CA VAL A 133 -3.48 18.95 3.67
C VAL A 133 -3.59 20.32 4.32
N SER A 134 -3.92 21.37 3.56
CA SER A 134 -4.12 22.72 4.12
C SER A 134 -5.27 22.77 5.13
N GLU A 135 -6.38 22.08 4.88
CA GLU A 135 -7.52 22.02 5.80
C GLU A 135 -7.19 21.27 7.10
N LYS A 136 -6.47 20.14 7.02
CA LYS A 136 -6.05 19.38 8.20
C LYS A 136 -5.10 20.16 9.10
N VAL A 137 -4.13 20.87 8.51
CA VAL A 137 -3.18 21.69 9.27
C VAL A 137 -3.88 22.87 9.95
N ALA A 138 -4.89 23.47 9.31
CA ALA A 138 -5.70 24.52 9.93
C ALA A 138 -6.51 23.98 11.12
N ALA A 139 -7.14 22.81 10.99
CA ALA A 139 -7.90 22.18 12.06
C ALA A 139 -7.04 21.74 13.26
N GLU A 140 -5.81 21.30 13.03
CA GLU A 140 -4.86 20.91 14.08
C GLU A 140 -4.22 22.12 14.80
N ALA A 141 -4.17 23.29 14.17
CA ALA A 141 -3.64 24.53 14.77
C ALA A 141 -4.65 25.26 15.68
N GLU A 142 -5.92 24.85 15.67
CA GLU A 142 -7.00 25.41 16.49
C GLU A 142 -7.28 24.61 17.80
N ILE A 143 -6.45 23.60 18.11
CA ILE A 143 -6.53 22.75 19.31
C ILE A 143 -5.32 22.99 20.23
#